data_AF-A0A6C0HFW9-F1
#
_entry.id   AF-A0A6C0HFW9-F1
#
_cell.length_a   1.000
_cell.length_b   1.000
_cell.length_c   1.000
_cell.angle_alpha   90.00
_cell.angle_beta   90.00
_cell.angle_gamma   90.00
#
_symmetry.space_group_name_H-M   'P 1'
#
loop_
_entity.id
_entity.type
_entity.pdbx_description
1 polymer ?
#
loop_
_entity_poly.entity_id
_entity_poly.type
_entity_poly.pdbx_seq_one_letter_code
_entity_poly.pdbx_strand_id
1 'polypeptide(L)'
;MNIIALVVAVLWVDLIGIVLSSYKLLGTYLPEWYAKFGPVAVLSDCLIIILVVMLAHFIYPGASILELILLGLILQMVHDGLFYLLVIQKLPDGQNSVIDLFKKYADESGYRILIADALMVTSSILGQYYLETQSIEVTSFLGFLATYAISYMIYTK
;
A
#
# COMPACT_ATOMS: atom_id res chain seq x y z
N MET A 1 -11.30 -13.57 -8.36
CA MET A 1 -10.21 -12.93 -7.59
C MET A 1 -9.37 -14.02 -6.96
N ASN A 2 -8.11 -14.15 -7.36
CA ASN A 2 -7.15 -14.97 -6.65
C ASN A 2 -6.49 -14.14 -5.54
N ILE A 3 -6.86 -14.42 -4.28
CA ILE A 3 -6.36 -13.67 -3.11
C ILE A 3 -4.84 -13.80 -2.96
N ILE A 4 -4.28 -14.98 -3.28
CA ILE A 4 -2.83 -15.20 -3.18
C ILE A 4 -2.11 -14.30 -4.18
N ALA A 5 -2.60 -14.21 -5.42
CA ALA A 5 -2.04 -13.31 -6.43
C ALA A 5 -2.11 -11.84 -5.99
N LEU A 6 -3.21 -11.41 -5.37
CA LEU A 6 -3.35 -10.05 -4.83
C LEU A 6 -2.33 -9.77 -3.72
N VAL A 7 -2.23 -10.65 -2.72
CA VAL A 7 -1.28 -10.50 -1.61
C VAL A 7 0.15 -10.41 -2.13
N VAL A 8 0.52 -11.30 -3.06
CA VAL A 8 1.87 -11.31 -3.63
C VAL A 8 2.13 -10.05 -4.46
N ALA A 9 1.16 -9.57 -5.24
CA ALA A 9 1.28 -8.31 -5.97
C ALA A 9 1.51 -7.12 -5.03
N VAL A 10 0.75 -7.03 -3.95
CA VAL A 10 0.86 -5.96 -2.96
C VAL A 10 2.22 -5.99 -2.26
N LEU A 11 2.73 -7.16 -1.88
CA LEU A 11 4.07 -7.29 -1.29
C LEU A 11 5.17 -6.79 -2.22
N TRP A 12 5.09 -7.07 -3.52
CA TRP A 12 6.06 -6.56 -4.49
C TRP A 12 5.96 -5.05 -4.69
N VAL A 13 4.74 -4.51 -4.73
CA VAL A 13 4.52 -3.06 -4.80
C VAL A 13 5.07 -2.35 -3.57
N ASP A 14 4.83 -2.88 -2.38
CA ASP A 14 5.34 -2.35 -1.12
C ASP A 14 6.87 -2.43 -1.05
N LEU A 15 7.47 -3.56 -1.44
CA LEU A 15 8.93 -3.71 -1.54
C LEU A 15 9.55 -2.66 -2.46
N ILE A 16 8.96 -2.41 -3.62
CA ILE A 16 9.42 -1.35 -4.53
C ILE A 16 9.27 0.02 -3.87
N GLY A 17 8.15 0.28 -3.18
CA GLY A 17 7.92 1.50 -2.40
C GLY A 17 8.99 1.73 -1.34
N ILE A 18 9.33 0.71 -0.55
CA ILE A 18 10.39 0.75 0.46
C ILE A 18 11.73 1.07 -0.20
N VAL A 19 12.10 0.38 -1.28
CA VAL A 19 13.36 0.63 -2.01
C VAL A 19 13.41 2.06 -2.54
N LEU A 20 12.34 2.60 -3.11
CA LEU A 20 12.31 3.97 -3.59
C LEU A 20 12.36 4.99 -2.45
N SER A 21 11.73 4.67 -1.32
CA SER A 21 11.76 5.52 -0.13
C SER A 21 13.17 5.63 0.47
N SER A 22 13.97 4.56 0.46
CA SER A 22 15.32 4.58 1.06
C SER A 22 16.26 5.56 0.37
N TYR A 23 16.06 5.83 -0.93
CA TYR A 23 16.77 6.88 -1.66
C TYR A 23 16.23 8.30 -1.42
N LYS A 24 15.30 8.49 -0.48
CA LYS A 24 14.61 9.75 -0.16
C LYS A 24 13.93 10.42 -1.36
N LEU A 25 13.60 9.64 -2.40
CA LEU A 25 12.94 10.13 -3.60
C LEU A 25 11.47 10.51 -3.32
N LEU A 26 10.92 10.05 -2.20
CA LEU A 26 9.50 10.17 -1.83
C LEU A 26 9.25 11.05 -0.59
N GLY A 27 10.25 11.83 -0.14
CA GLY A 27 10.15 12.69 1.05
C GLY A 27 10.95 12.18 2.25
N THR A 28 10.81 12.86 3.39
CA THR A 28 11.60 12.56 4.59
C THR A 28 10.86 11.68 5.59
N TYR A 29 9.53 11.76 5.63
CA TYR A 29 8.74 11.00 6.60
C TYR A 29 8.42 9.57 6.17
N LEU A 30 8.48 9.23 4.88
CA LEU A 30 8.28 7.85 4.43
C LEU A 30 9.43 6.92 4.87
N PRO A 31 10.72 7.31 4.78
CA PRO A 31 11.79 6.58 5.45
C PRO A 31 11.62 6.49 6.98
N GLU A 32 11.12 7.55 7.61
CA GLU A 32 10.85 7.55 9.07
C GLU A 32 9.73 6.57 9.43
N TRP A 33 8.71 6.42 8.58
CA TRP A 33 7.62 5.47 8.74
C TRP A 33 8.14 4.04 8.87
N TYR A 34 8.95 3.59 7.91
CA TYR A 34 9.55 2.26 7.95
C TYR A 34 10.56 2.11 9.08
N ALA A 35 11.40 3.13 9.34
CA ALA A 35 12.39 3.08 10.41
C ALA A 35 11.77 3.02 11.82
N LYS A 36 10.62 3.67 12.02
CA LYS A 36 9.97 3.78 13.33
C LYS A 36 9.04 2.60 13.61
N PHE A 37 8.31 2.11 12.61
CA PHE A 37 7.26 1.09 12.81
C PHE A 37 7.61 -0.27 12.20
N GLY A 38 8.65 -0.36 11.37
CA GLY A 38 9.20 -1.62 10.86
C GLY A 38 8.11 -2.52 10.25
N PRO A 39 7.94 -3.77 10.72
CA PRO A 39 6.92 -4.67 10.20
C PRO A 39 5.47 -4.15 10.30
N VAL A 40 5.16 -3.28 11.27
CA VAL A 40 3.81 -2.71 11.42
C VAL A 40 3.50 -1.76 10.27
N ALA A 41 4.50 -1.02 9.77
CA ALA A 41 4.36 -0.16 8.61
C ALA A 41 3.99 -0.98 7.37
N VAL A 42 4.82 -1.97 7.05
CA VAL A 42 4.61 -2.92 5.94
C VAL A 42 3.23 -3.56 5.99
N LEU A 43 2.84 -4.08 7.16
CA LEU A 43 1.54 -4.72 7.32
C LEU A 43 0.39 -3.74 7.09
N SER A 44 0.50 -2.51 7.59
CA SER A 44 -0.54 -1.49 7.41
C SER A 44 -0.70 -1.11 5.93
N ASP A 45 0.43 -0.87 5.25
CA ASP A 45 0.46 -0.45 3.83
C ASP A 45 -0.06 -1.58 2.93
N CYS A 46 0.32 -2.83 3.20
CA CYS A 46 -0.19 -3.98 2.47
C CYS A 46 -1.70 -4.21 2.71
N LEU A 47 -2.13 -4.20 3.98
CA LEU A 47 -3.52 -4.53 4.32
C LEU A 47 -4.49 -3.51 3.75
N ILE A 48 -4.16 -2.22 3.76
CA ILE A 48 -5.10 -1.21 3.25
C ILE A 48 -5.35 -1.36 1.75
N ILE A 49 -4.31 -1.63 0.95
CA ILE A 49 -4.45 -1.87 -0.49
C ILE A 49 -5.26 -3.14 -0.74
N ILE A 50 -4.97 -4.23 -0.01
CA ILE A 50 -5.74 -5.48 -0.12
C ILE A 50 -7.22 -5.22 0.18
N LEU A 51 -7.55 -4.50 1.25
CA LEU A 51 -8.92 -4.20 1.64
C LEU A 51 -9.65 -3.37 0.58
N VAL A 52 -9.00 -2.34 0.02
CA VAL A 52 -9.57 -1.50 -1.04
C VAL A 52 -9.84 -2.31 -2.32
N VAL A 53 -8.88 -3.12 -2.76
CA VAL A 53 -9.03 -3.95 -3.99
C VAL A 53 -10.08 -5.04 -3.79
N MET A 54 -10.12 -5.68 -2.61
CA MET A 54 -11.16 -6.65 -2.28
C MET A 54 -12.54 -6.00 -2.25
N LEU A 55 -12.67 -4.80 -1.69
CA LEU A 55 -13.93 -4.06 -1.70
C LEU A 55 -14.40 -3.72 -3.11
N ALA A 56 -13.47 -3.33 -4.01
CA ALA A 56 -13.78 -3.11 -5.43
C ALA A 56 -14.36 -4.39 -6.08
N HIS A 57 -13.73 -5.55 -5.83
CA HIS A 57 -14.22 -6.83 -6.31
C HIS A 57 -15.60 -7.22 -5.74
N PHE A 58 -15.90 -6.86 -4.49
CA PHE A 58 -17.21 -7.13 -3.88
C PHE A 58 -18.31 -6.22 -4.42
N ILE A 59 -17.99 -4.95 -4.69
CA ILE A 59 -18.94 -3.99 -5.25
C ILE A 59 -19.24 -4.31 -6.72
N TYR A 60 -18.22 -4.66 -7.51
CA TYR A 60 -18.39 -5.00 -8.92
C TYR A 60 -17.77 -6.36 -9.29
N PRO A 61 -18.45 -7.47 -8.95
CA PRO A 61 -18.02 -8.81 -9.36
C PRO A 61 -18.00 -8.93 -10.88
N GLY A 62 -16.87 -9.39 -11.45
CA GLY A 62 -16.72 -9.57 -12.90
C GLY A 62 -16.32 -8.31 -13.67
N ALA A 63 -16.01 -7.20 -12.98
CA ALA A 63 -15.40 -6.02 -13.57
C ALA A 63 -14.13 -6.37 -14.37
N SER A 64 -13.97 -5.71 -15.51
CA SER A 64 -12.71 -5.71 -16.27
C SER A 64 -11.58 -5.07 -15.46
N ILE A 65 -10.34 -5.27 -15.91
CA ILE A 65 -9.15 -4.67 -15.28
C ILE A 65 -9.29 -3.16 -15.15
N LEU A 66 -9.74 -2.49 -16.23
CA LEU A 66 -9.89 -1.03 -16.24
C LEU A 66 -10.96 -0.57 -15.26
N GLU A 67 -12.10 -1.25 -15.21
CA GLU A 67 -13.19 -0.95 -14.28
C GLU A 67 -12.75 -1.15 -12.81
N LEU A 68 -11.98 -2.20 -12.53
CA LEU A 68 -11.41 -2.43 -11.20
C LEU A 68 -10.39 -1.36 -10.81
N ILE A 69 -9.52 -0.92 -11.74
CA ILE A 69 -8.59 0.17 -11.46
C ILE A 69 -9.37 1.44 -11.14
N LEU A 70 -10.34 1.83 -11.97
CA LEU A 70 -11.14 3.04 -11.75
C LEU A 70 -11.90 2.98 -10.42
N LEU A 71 -12.54 1.84 -10.13
CA LEU A 71 -13.27 1.65 -8.87
C LEU A 71 -12.32 1.63 -7.67
N GLY A 72 -11.18 0.95 -7.77
CA GLY A 72 -10.16 0.89 -6.72
C GLY A 72 -9.60 2.27 -6.39
N LEU A 73 -9.34 3.10 -7.41
CA LEU A 73 -8.91 4.50 -7.21
C LEU A 73 -9.97 5.34 -6.53
N ILE A 74 -11.24 5.21 -6.92
CA ILE A 74 -12.34 5.91 -6.25
C ILE A 74 -12.43 5.50 -4.78
N LEU A 75 -12.39 4.20 -4.49
CA LEU A 75 -12.46 3.67 -3.14
C LEU A 75 -11.26 4.09 -2.29
N GLN A 76 -10.05 4.09 -2.86
CA GLN A 76 -8.83 4.59 -2.20
C GLN A 76 -8.97 6.07 -1.85
N MET A 77 -9.35 6.93 -2.80
CA MET A 77 -9.53 8.36 -2.53
C MET A 77 -10.60 8.62 -1.46
N VAL A 78 -11.71 7.87 -1.47
CA VAL A 78 -12.75 7.97 -0.44
C VAL A 78 -12.21 7.52 0.92
N HIS A 79 -11.52 6.39 0.97
CA HIS A 79 -10.90 5.88 2.19
C HIS A 79 -9.93 6.91 2.78
N ASP A 80 -8.99 7.42 1.99
CA ASP A 80 -7.93 8.31 2.49
C ASP A 80 -8.50 9.66 2.91
N GLY A 81 -9.49 10.17 2.17
CA GLY A 81 -10.21 11.38 2.56
C GLY A 81 -10.93 11.21 3.90
N LEU A 82 -11.64 10.10 4.10
CA LEU A 82 -12.32 9.81 5.36
C LEU A 82 -11.34 9.58 6.50
N PHE A 83 -10.26 8.82 6.27
CA PHE A 83 -9.24 8.55 7.26
C PHE A 83 -8.53 9.83 7.70
N TYR A 84 -8.21 10.71 6.76
CA TYR A 84 -7.60 12.00 7.04
C TYR A 84 -8.53 12.90 7.87
N LEU A 85 -9.79 13.08 7.44
CA LEU A 85 -10.73 14.00 8.07
C LEU A 85 -11.27 13.50 9.41
N LEU A 86 -11.50 12.20 9.54
CA LEU A 86 -12.16 11.61 10.71
C LEU A 86 -11.18 11.06 11.75
N VAL A 87 -9.97 10.64 11.33
CA VAL A 87 -8.99 10.03 12.23
C VAL A 87 -7.77 10.94 12.40
N ILE A 88 -7.05 11.25 11.31
CA ILE A 88 -5.77 11.97 11.40
C ILE A 88 -5.95 13.36 12.00
N GLN A 89 -6.91 14.15 11.50
CA GLN A 89 -7.14 15.52 11.98
C GLN A 89 -7.79 15.61 13.36
N LYS A 90 -8.54 14.57 13.78
CA LYS A 90 -9.34 14.62 15.00
C LYS A 90 -8.61 14.11 16.24
N LEU A 91 -7.66 13.19 16.06
CA LEU A 91 -6.92 12.64 17.18
C LEU A 91 -5.91 13.68 17.71
N PRO A 92 -5.88 14.00 19.01
CA PRO A 92 -4.87 14.89 19.59
C PRO A 92 -3.45 14.32 19.49
N ASP A 93 -2.45 15.21 19.43
CA ASP A 93 -1.04 14.81 19.39
C ASP A 93 -0.64 14.01 20.63
N GLY A 94 0.22 13.01 20.46
CA GLY A 94 0.76 12.19 21.54
C GLY A 94 -0.15 11.05 21.99
N GLN A 95 -1.34 10.90 21.40
CA GLN A 95 -2.23 9.77 21.69
C GLN A 95 -1.91 8.52 20.86
N ASN A 96 -1.39 8.71 19.64
CA ASN A 96 -1.03 7.60 18.77
C ASN A 96 0.15 7.99 17.88
N SER A 97 1.27 7.29 18.06
CA SER A 97 2.53 7.60 17.38
C SER A 97 2.47 7.45 15.86
N VAL A 98 1.61 6.57 15.33
CA VAL A 98 1.36 6.40 13.89
C VAL A 98 0.66 7.64 13.35
N ILE A 99 -0.44 8.03 13.99
CA ILE A 99 -1.22 9.21 13.59
C ILE A 99 -0.40 10.49 13.69
N ASP A 100 0.42 10.61 14.73
CA ASP A 100 1.34 11.75 14.90
C ASP A 100 2.35 11.84 13.74
N LEU A 101 2.82 10.72 13.21
CA LEU A 101 3.69 10.72 12.02
C LEU A 101 2.89 11.05 10.75
N PHE A 102 1.68 10.51 10.59
CA PHE A 102 0.83 10.78 9.44
C PHE A 102 0.42 12.25 9.32
N LYS A 103 0.24 12.97 10.44
CA LYS A 103 0.04 14.42 10.42
C LYS A 103 1.24 15.13 9.78
N LYS A 104 2.46 14.81 10.23
CA LYS A 104 3.69 15.39 9.67
C LYS A 104 3.89 15.05 8.20
N TYR A 105 3.60 13.80 7.83
CA TYR A 105 3.68 13.35 6.45
C TYR A 105 2.68 14.06 5.55
N ALA A 106 1.45 14.27 6.03
CA ALA A 106 0.44 15.04 5.31
C ALA A 106 0.85 16.51 5.11
N ASP A 107 1.47 17.13 6.11
CA ASP A 107 1.99 18.50 6.02
C ASP A 107 3.16 18.62 5.03
N GLU A 108 4.02 17.60 4.91
CA GLU A 108 5.15 17.58 3.97
C GLU A 108 4.71 17.31 2.52
N SER A 109 3.94 16.24 2.32
CA SER A 109 3.71 15.66 0.99
C SER A 109 2.39 16.08 0.38
N GLY A 110 1.41 16.49 1.19
CA GLY A 110 0.10 16.96 0.74
C GLY A 110 -0.55 16.04 -0.29
N TYR A 111 -0.92 16.60 -1.45
CA TYR A 111 -1.58 15.85 -2.53
C TYR A 111 -0.71 14.78 -3.20
N ARG A 112 0.63 14.81 -3.02
CA ARG A 112 1.53 13.81 -3.62
C ARG A 112 1.31 12.41 -3.03
N ILE A 113 0.80 12.34 -1.80
CA ILE A 113 0.42 11.09 -1.11
C ILE A 113 -0.62 10.36 -1.95
N LEU A 114 -1.70 11.06 -2.34
CA LEU A 114 -2.79 10.48 -3.12
C LEU A 114 -2.32 9.95 -4.48
N ILE A 115 -1.32 10.60 -5.10
CA ILE A 115 -0.74 10.14 -6.36
C ILE A 115 0.07 8.85 -6.15
N ALA A 116 0.87 8.79 -5.09
CA ALA A 116 1.65 7.60 -4.75
C ALA A 116 0.71 6.41 -4.46
N ASP A 117 -0.33 6.61 -3.65
CA ASP A 117 -1.29 5.57 -3.29
C ASP A 117 -2.09 5.09 -4.50
N ALA A 118 -2.48 5.99 -5.41
CA ALA A 118 -3.12 5.64 -6.68
C ALA A 118 -2.22 4.75 -7.56
N LEU A 119 -0.91 5.07 -7.63
CA LEU A 119 0.06 4.24 -8.35
C LEU A 119 0.22 2.87 -7.69
N MET A 120 0.24 2.80 -6.36
CA MET A 120 0.33 1.54 -5.63
C MET A 120 -0.91 0.66 -5.88
N VAL A 121 -2.12 1.18 -5.70
CA VAL A 121 -3.37 0.45 -5.98
C VAL A 121 -3.42 -0.05 -7.43
N THR A 122 -3.10 0.81 -8.39
CA THR A 122 -3.08 0.45 -9.81
C THR A 122 -2.07 -0.66 -10.07
N SER A 123 -0.85 -0.53 -9.52
CA SER A 123 0.22 -1.53 -9.69
C SER A 123 -0.14 -2.87 -9.05
N SER A 124 -0.84 -2.85 -7.90
CA SER A 124 -1.29 -4.08 -7.23
C SER A 124 -2.36 -4.81 -8.03
N ILE A 125 -3.32 -4.09 -8.63
CA ILE A 125 -4.33 -4.70 -9.51
C ILE A 125 -3.65 -5.29 -10.75
N LEU A 126 -2.78 -4.53 -11.42
CA LEU A 126 -2.04 -5.04 -12.60
C LEU A 126 -1.17 -6.26 -12.24
N GLY A 127 -0.48 -6.20 -11.09
CA GLY A 127 0.33 -7.29 -10.57
C GLY A 127 -0.50 -8.53 -10.26
N GLN A 128 -1.69 -8.38 -9.67
CA GLN A 128 -2.61 -9.49 -9.42
C GLN A 128 -2.98 -10.18 -10.73
N TYR A 129 -3.40 -9.41 -11.74
CA TYR A 129 -3.80 -9.98 -13.04
C TYR A 129 -2.63 -10.67 -13.74
N TYR A 130 -1.42 -10.12 -13.65
CA TYR A 130 -0.23 -10.79 -14.16
C TYR A 130 0.02 -12.12 -13.43
N LEU A 131 -0.02 -12.14 -12.10
CA LEU A 131 0.22 -13.33 -11.28
C LEU A 131 -0.89 -14.39 -11.41
N GLU A 132 -2.10 -14.00 -11.77
CA GLU A 132 -3.19 -14.93 -12.11
C GLU A 132 -2.89 -15.77 -13.37
N THR A 133 -1.95 -15.33 -14.22
CA THR A 133 -1.47 -16.13 -15.38
C THR A 133 -0.37 -17.13 -15.03
N GLN A 134 0.16 -17.07 -13.80
CA GLN A 134 1.28 -17.90 -13.34
C GLN A 134 0.79 -19.10 -12.54
N SER A 135 1.65 -20.11 -12.39
CA SER A 135 1.33 -21.26 -11.52
C SER A 135 1.37 -20.85 -10.04
N ILE A 136 0.68 -21.62 -9.19
CA ILE A 136 0.66 -21.34 -7.76
C ILE A 136 2.05 -21.45 -7.14
N GLU A 137 2.92 -22.32 -7.66
CA GLU A 137 4.30 -22.49 -7.21
C GLU A 137 5.13 -21.23 -7.51
N VAL A 138 5.01 -20.68 -8.73
CA VAL A 138 5.69 -19.43 -9.12
C VAL A 138 5.19 -18.27 -8.27
N THR A 139 3.88 -18.10 -8.15
CA THR A 139 3.28 -17.03 -7.33
C THR A 139 3.68 -17.15 -5.86
N SER A 140 3.71 -18.37 -5.31
CA SER A 140 4.15 -18.60 -3.92
C SER A 140 5.63 -18.31 -3.74
N PHE A 141 6.49 -18.73 -4.67
CA PHE A 141 7.92 -18.40 -4.64
C PHE A 141 8.14 -16.89 -4.64
N LEU A 142 7.44 -16.16 -5.51
CA LEU A 142 7.51 -14.70 -5.56
C LEU A 142 7.01 -14.05 -4.26
N GLY A 143 5.98 -14.60 -3.63
CA GLY A 143 5.49 -14.13 -2.33
C GLY A 143 6.52 -14.30 -1.21
N PHE A 144 7.15 -15.47 -1.13
CA PHE A 144 8.21 -15.72 -0.15
C PHE A 144 9.43 -14.85 -0.42
N LEU A 145 9.81 -14.66 -1.69
CA LEU A 145 10.94 -13.82 -2.07
C LEU A 145 10.70 -12.35 -1.67
N ALA A 146 9.52 -11.79 -1.94
CA ALA A 146 9.18 -10.43 -1.54
C ALA A 146 9.19 -10.26 -0.01
N THR A 147 8.54 -11.18 0.71
CA THR A 147 8.49 -11.16 2.18
C THR A 147 9.89 -11.23 2.79
N TYR A 148 10.74 -12.12 2.27
CA TYR A 148 12.13 -12.24 2.66
C TYR A 148 12.88 -10.92 2.41
N ALA A 149 12.79 -10.36 1.21
CA ALA A 149 13.47 -9.12 0.86
C ALA A 149 13.02 -7.92 1.73
N ILE A 150 11.71 -7.76 1.97
CA ILE A 150 11.16 -6.71 2.83
C ILE A 150 11.80 -6.77 4.22
N SER A 151 11.98 -7.97 4.78
CA SER A 151 12.56 -8.13 6.13
C SER A 151 13.97 -7.55 6.27
N TYR A 152 14.74 -7.45 5.19
CA TYR A 152 16.05 -6.79 5.17
C TYR A 152 15.93 -5.30 4.80
N MET A 153 15.09 -4.99 3.81
CA MET A 153 14.98 -3.63 3.27
C MET A 153 14.50 -2.62 4.30
N ILE A 154 13.55 -2.97 5.16
CA ILE A 154 13.03 -2.05 6.19
C ILE A 154 14.08 -1.63 7.23
N TYR A 155 15.20 -2.37 7.33
CA TYR A 155 16.31 -2.05 8.24
C TYR A 155 17.56 -1.54 7.50
N THR A 156 17.48 -1.31 6.19
CA THR A 156 18.58 -0.80 5.37
C THR A 156 18.55 0.73 5.32
N LYS A 157 19.71 1.38 5.50
CA LYS A 157 19.87 2.84 5.57
C LYS A 157 20.69 3.38 4.41
#